data_AF-A0A0D2P4T5-F1
#
_entry.id   AF-A0A0D2P4T5-F1
#
_cell.length_a   1.000
_cell.length_b   1.000
_cell.length_c   1.000
_cell.angle_alpha   90.00
_cell.angle_beta   90.00
_cell.angle_gamma   90.00
#
_symmetry.space_group_name_H-M   'P 1'
#
loop_
_entity.id
_entity.type
_entity.pdbx_description
1 polymer ?
#
loop_
_entity_poly.entity_id
_entity_poly.type
_entity_poly.pdbx_seq_one_letter_code
_entity_poly.pdbx_strand_id
1 'polypeptide(L)'
;AGLRLDAQAALDYVTEDPLLSKLPIIIFGQSLGGAVAIDVASANVAKISALIVENTFTSLTDAMRWRVPPLGLIFSIIWPRKWVSKTKVAKMPAALPMLFLSGAKDNVIAQSIMKDLCKAARMRESANTEDD
;
A
#
# COMPACT_ATOMS: atom_id res chain seq x y z
N ALA A 1 -13.30 -1.47 -8.89
CA ALA A 1 -12.61 -1.68 -10.17
C ALA A 1 -11.96 -0.38 -10.63
N GLY A 2 -12.75 0.70 -10.84
CA GLY A 2 -12.29 2.04 -11.29
C GLY A 2 -10.91 2.47 -10.80
N LEU A 3 -10.72 2.79 -9.51
CA LEU A 3 -9.43 3.25 -8.98
C LEU A 3 -8.21 2.34 -9.29
N ARG A 4 -8.41 1.02 -9.44
CA ARG A 4 -7.32 0.12 -9.84
C ARG A 4 -6.99 0.26 -11.32
N LEU A 5 -8.03 0.38 -12.14
CA LEU A 5 -7.89 0.58 -13.59
C LEU A 5 -7.24 1.93 -13.87
N ASP A 6 -7.67 2.99 -13.18
CA ASP A 6 -7.11 4.32 -13.34
C ASP A 6 -5.63 4.36 -12.94
N ALA A 7 -5.28 3.71 -11.81
CA ALA A 7 -3.90 3.62 -11.36
C ALA A 7 -3.01 2.80 -12.31
N GLN A 8 -3.54 1.70 -12.85
CA GLN A 8 -2.82 0.89 -13.84
C GLN A 8 -2.63 1.68 -15.14
N ALA A 9 -3.67 2.35 -15.64
CA ALA A 9 -3.59 3.16 -16.85
C ALA A 9 -2.58 4.31 -16.70
N ALA A 10 -2.51 4.94 -15.52
CA ALA A 10 -1.51 5.97 -15.23
C ALA A 10 -0.08 5.41 -15.24
N LEU A 11 0.13 4.22 -14.67
CA LEU A 11 1.44 3.55 -14.71
C LEU A 11 1.81 3.15 -16.14
N ASP A 12 0.88 2.56 -16.88
CA ASP A 12 1.09 2.13 -18.26
C ASP A 12 1.50 3.32 -19.14
N TYR A 13 0.80 4.45 -19.02
CA TYR A 13 1.15 5.69 -19.73
C TYR A 13 2.60 6.13 -19.48
N VAL A 14 3.07 6.08 -18.23
CA VAL A 14 4.46 6.44 -17.89
C VAL A 14 5.45 5.39 -18.42
N THR A 15 5.11 4.11 -18.36
CA THR A 15 6.00 3.01 -18.78
C THR A 15 6.07 2.82 -20.29
N GLU A 16 5.09 3.31 -21.04
CA GLU A 16 5.06 3.27 -22.51
C GLU A 16 5.70 4.50 -23.14
N ASP A 17 5.89 5.58 -22.36
CA ASP A 17 6.56 6.78 -22.86
C ASP A 17 8.07 6.53 -23.13
N PRO A 18 8.60 6.90 -24.32
CA PRO A 18 9.99 6.62 -24.71
C PRO A 18 11.08 7.26 -23.84
N LEU A 19 10.73 8.32 -23.09
CA LEU A 19 11.63 9.06 -22.22
C LEU A 19 11.41 8.67 -20.76
N LEU A 20 10.16 8.65 -20.29
CA LEU A 20 9.84 8.37 -18.89
C LEU A 20 10.09 6.91 -18.50
N SER A 21 9.92 5.96 -19.44
CA SER A 21 10.20 4.53 -19.21
C SER A 21 11.67 4.22 -18.84
N LYS A 22 12.59 5.15 -19.11
CA LYS A 22 14.02 5.03 -18.79
C LYS A 22 14.36 5.64 -17.43
N LEU A 23 13.42 6.34 -16.79
CA LEU A 23 13.62 6.98 -15.50
C LEU A 23 13.18 6.04 -14.37
N PRO A 24 13.72 6.24 -13.15
CA PRO A 24 13.23 5.54 -11.98
C PRO A 24 11.77 5.91 -11.70
N ILE A 25 10.89 4.91 -11.65
CA ILE A 25 9.46 5.13 -11.38
C ILE A 25 9.19 4.91 -9.90
N ILE A 26 8.78 5.96 -9.19
CA ILE A 26 8.43 5.91 -7.77
C ILE A 26 6.92 6.11 -7.65
N ILE A 27 6.23 5.16 -7.03
CA ILE A 27 4.80 5.29 -6.75
C ILE A 27 4.62 5.89 -5.37
N PHE A 28 3.86 6.98 -5.30
CA PHE A 28 3.46 7.62 -4.05
C PHE A 28 1.95 7.52 -3.85
N GLY A 29 1.51 7.36 -2.60
CA GLY A 29 0.09 7.47 -2.28
C GLY A 29 -0.18 7.81 -0.81
N GLN A 30 -1.21 8.63 -0.58
CA GLN A 30 -1.65 9.03 0.75
C GLN A 30 -3.05 8.49 1.07
N SER A 31 -3.29 8.07 2.31
CA SER A 31 -4.62 7.59 2.76
C SER A 31 -5.16 6.48 1.84
N LEU A 32 -6.36 6.63 1.24
CA LEU A 32 -6.87 5.69 0.24
C LEU A 32 -5.93 5.55 -0.96
N GLY A 33 -5.32 6.65 -1.41
CA GLY A 33 -4.32 6.64 -2.47
C GLY A 33 -3.11 5.79 -2.13
N GLY A 34 -2.72 5.68 -0.85
CA GLY A 34 -1.67 4.76 -0.41
C GLY A 34 -2.05 3.29 -0.60
N ALA A 35 -3.31 2.94 -0.34
CA ALA A 35 -3.80 1.59 -0.59
C ALA A 35 -3.91 1.29 -2.10
N VAL A 36 -4.25 2.29 -2.91
CA VAL A 36 -4.22 2.22 -4.39
C VAL A 36 -2.78 2.04 -4.90
N ALA A 37 -1.84 2.83 -4.39
CA ALA A 37 -0.42 2.76 -4.70
C ALA A 37 0.16 1.37 -4.41
N ILE A 38 -0.14 0.81 -3.22
CA ILE A 38 0.23 -0.57 -2.85
C ILE A 38 -0.40 -1.57 -3.83
N ASP A 39 -1.64 -1.35 -4.24
CA ASP A 39 -2.35 -2.25 -5.15
C ASP A 39 -1.67 -2.34 -6.51
N VAL A 40 -1.41 -1.20 -7.15
CA VAL A 40 -0.76 -1.14 -8.47
C VAL A 40 0.72 -1.55 -8.38
N ALA A 41 1.44 -1.14 -7.34
CA ALA A 41 2.83 -1.56 -7.11
C ALA A 41 2.95 -3.08 -6.96
N SER A 42 2.00 -3.72 -6.24
CA SER A 42 2.01 -5.17 -6.03
C SER A 42 1.92 -5.98 -7.32
N ALA A 43 1.26 -5.42 -8.34
CA ALA A 43 1.08 -6.07 -9.63
C ALA A 43 2.21 -5.75 -10.63
N ASN A 44 3.05 -4.75 -10.34
CA ASN A 44 4.02 -4.20 -11.28
C ASN A 44 5.42 -4.03 -10.66
N VAL A 45 5.81 -4.88 -9.71
CA VAL A 45 7.05 -4.72 -8.93
C VAL A 45 8.28 -4.53 -9.83
N ALA A 46 8.36 -5.25 -10.95
CA ALA A 46 9.49 -5.16 -11.90
C ALA A 46 9.58 -3.82 -12.64
N LYS A 47 8.51 -3.02 -12.66
CA LYS A 47 8.43 -1.74 -13.37
C LYS A 47 8.68 -0.52 -12.46
N ILE A 48 8.84 -0.73 -11.16
CA ILE A 48 8.95 0.37 -10.18
C ILE A 48 10.26 0.30 -9.41
N SER A 49 10.78 1.47 -9.06
CA SER A 49 12.03 1.64 -8.33
C SER A 49 11.81 1.80 -6.82
N ALA A 50 10.65 2.31 -6.39
CA ALA A 50 10.30 2.42 -4.98
C ALA A 50 8.79 2.67 -4.78
N LEU A 51 8.34 2.43 -3.54
CA LEU A 51 6.99 2.75 -3.08
C LEU A 51 7.04 3.66 -1.85
N ILE A 52 6.29 4.76 -1.87
CA ILE A 52 6.15 5.66 -0.73
C ILE A 52 4.67 5.72 -0.35
N VAL A 53 4.37 5.50 0.92
CA VAL A 53 3.01 5.62 1.43
C VAL A 53 2.93 6.51 2.66
N GLU A 54 1.91 7.36 2.69
CA GLU A 54 1.67 8.33 3.75
C GLU A 54 0.30 8.12 4.39
N ASN A 55 0.25 8.04 5.73
CA ASN A 55 -0.99 8.00 6.51
C ASN A 55 -2.07 7.08 5.90
N THR A 56 -1.66 5.88 5.49
CA THR A 56 -2.53 4.86 4.88
C THR A 56 -2.81 3.73 5.87
N PHE A 57 -3.47 2.66 5.42
CA PHE A 57 -4.03 1.64 6.30
C PHE A 57 -3.69 0.21 5.87
N THR A 58 -3.73 -0.72 6.83
CA THR A 58 -3.58 -2.16 6.62
C THR A 58 -4.70 -2.76 5.79
N SER A 59 -5.93 -2.30 6.04
CA SER A 59 -7.11 -2.51 5.20
C SER A 59 -8.14 -1.42 5.42
N LEU A 60 -9.06 -1.22 4.47
CA LEU A 60 -10.13 -0.25 4.65
C LEU A 60 -11.00 -0.61 5.85
N THR A 61 -11.20 -1.90 6.09
CA THR A 61 -11.94 -2.40 7.26
C THR A 61 -11.25 -2.03 8.57
N ASP A 62 -9.93 -2.17 8.66
CA ASP A 62 -9.18 -1.83 9.89
C ASP A 62 -9.24 -0.34 10.18
N ALA A 63 -9.12 0.50 9.14
CA ALA A 63 -9.27 1.95 9.27
C ALA A 63 -10.66 2.33 9.82
N MET A 64 -11.73 1.73 9.29
CA MET A 64 -13.10 2.03 9.72
C MET A 64 -13.41 1.50 11.12
N ARG A 65 -12.87 0.34 11.52
CA ARG A 65 -13.01 -0.18 12.89
C ARG A 65 -12.36 0.74 13.91
N TRP A 66 -11.21 1.32 13.58
CA TRP A 66 -10.54 2.28 14.46
C TRP A 66 -11.30 3.61 14.51
N ARG A 67 -11.69 4.15 13.35
CA ARG A 67 -12.27 5.49 13.25
C ARG A 67 -13.71 5.55 13.76
N VAL A 68 -14.51 4.50 13.53
CA VAL A 68 -15.94 4.46 13.88
C VAL A 68 -16.28 3.09 14.50
N PRO A 69 -15.78 2.77 15.70
CA PRO A 69 -15.91 1.42 16.28
C PRO A 69 -17.33 0.83 16.30
N PRO A 70 -18.40 1.59 16.64
CA PRO A 70 -19.76 1.05 16.65
C PRO A 70 -20.24 0.58 15.26
N LEU A 71 -19.81 1.25 14.19
CA LEU A 71 -20.16 0.91 12.81
C LEU A 71 -19.11 0.01 12.12
N GLY A 72 -17.94 -0.15 12.72
CA GLY A 72 -16.82 -0.92 12.17
C GLY A 72 -17.19 -2.38 11.86
N LEU A 73 -18.07 -2.99 12.66
CA LEU A 73 -18.59 -4.34 12.42
C LEU A 73 -19.47 -4.40 11.17
N ILE A 74 -20.33 -3.40 10.95
CA ILE A 74 -21.19 -3.27 9.77
C ILE A 74 -20.33 -3.11 8.52
N PHE A 75 -19.31 -2.24 8.56
CA PHE A 75 -18.38 -2.06 7.45
C PHE A 75 -17.57 -3.32 7.15
N SER A 76 -17.28 -4.15 8.16
CA SER A 76 -16.63 -5.44 7.97
C SER A 76 -17.49 -6.45 7.21
N ILE A 77 -18.82 -6.32 7.29
CA ILE A 77 -19.78 -7.16 6.56
C ILE A 77 -20.01 -6.63 5.14
N ILE A 78 -20.09 -5.31 4.96
CA ILE A 78 -20.38 -4.68 3.65
C ILE A 78 -19.15 -4.63 2.74
N TRP A 79 -17.96 -4.40 3.31
CA TRP A 79 -16.70 -4.33 2.56
C TRP A 79 -15.65 -5.31 3.11
N PRO A 80 -15.95 -6.62 3.08
CA PRO A 80 -14.98 -7.61 3.52
C PRO A 80 -13.77 -7.53 2.60
N ARG A 81 -12.58 -7.37 3.19
CA ARG A 81 -11.30 -7.50 2.48
C ARG A 81 -11.10 -6.50 1.32
N LYS A 82 -11.70 -5.30 1.37
CA LYS A 82 -11.33 -4.24 0.42
C LYS A 82 -10.00 -3.60 0.83
N TRP A 83 -9.12 -3.43 -0.15
CA TRP A 83 -7.84 -2.75 -0.01
C TRP A 83 -6.94 -3.39 1.06
N VAL A 84 -6.69 -4.71 0.97
CA VAL A 84 -5.86 -5.46 1.93
C VAL A 84 -4.36 -5.17 1.70
N SER A 85 -3.95 -3.94 2.02
CA SER A 85 -2.58 -3.45 1.88
C SER A 85 -1.58 -4.33 2.63
N LYS A 86 -1.92 -4.77 3.85
CA LYS A 86 -1.02 -5.55 4.72
C LYS A 86 -0.51 -6.83 4.07
N THR A 87 -1.41 -7.59 3.43
CA THR A 87 -1.03 -8.83 2.75
C THR A 87 -0.23 -8.56 1.48
N LYS A 88 -0.52 -7.45 0.79
CA LYS A 88 0.20 -7.09 -0.44
C LYS A 88 1.64 -6.69 -0.15
N VAL A 89 1.86 -5.79 0.81
CA VAL A 89 3.23 -5.36 1.16
C VAL A 89 4.08 -6.52 1.69
N ALA A 90 3.48 -7.44 2.44
CA ALA A 90 4.17 -8.62 2.98
C ALA A 90 4.60 -9.63 1.89
N LYS A 91 3.99 -9.59 0.70
CA LYS A 91 4.30 -10.49 -0.42
C LYS A 91 5.19 -9.85 -1.49
N MET A 92 5.45 -8.55 -1.40
CA MET A 92 6.36 -7.90 -2.35
C MET A 92 7.82 -8.27 -2.02
N PRO A 93 8.69 -8.40 -3.03
CA PRO A 93 10.12 -8.66 -2.85
C PRO A 93 10.78 -7.71 -1.85
N ALA A 94 11.69 -8.22 -1.03
CA ALA A 94 12.47 -7.43 -0.07
C ALA A 94 13.32 -6.35 -0.76
N ALA A 95 13.80 -6.64 -1.98
CA ALA A 95 14.60 -5.73 -2.78
C ALA A 95 13.88 -4.44 -3.19
N LEU A 96 12.53 -4.39 -3.19
CA LEU A 96 11.78 -3.18 -3.51
C LEU A 96 11.84 -2.19 -2.32
N PRO A 97 12.49 -1.01 -2.44
CA PRO A 97 12.54 -0.05 -1.35
C PRO A 97 11.14 0.51 -1.04
N MET A 98 10.80 0.61 0.26
CA MET A 98 9.52 1.16 0.72
C MET A 98 9.74 2.20 1.82
N LEU A 99 9.08 3.36 1.69
CA LEU A 99 9.06 4.41 2.71
C LEU A 99 7.64 4.57 3.29
N PHE A 100 7.54 4.52 4.61
CA PHE A 100 6.29 4.71 5.35
C PHE A 100 6.33 6.03 6.13
N LEU A 101 5.50 6.97 5.75
CA LEU A 101 5.36 8.28 6.41
C LEU A 101 4.10 8.28 7.28
N SER A 102 4.25 8.53 8.59
CA SER A 102 3.11 8.51 9.52
C SER A 102 3.11 9.74 10.43
N GLY A 103 2.02 10.51 10.37
CA GLY A 103 1.77 11.64 11.23
C GLY A 103 1.38 11.19 12.64
N ALA A 104 2.15 11.60 13.64
CA ALA A 104 1.87 11.27 15.05
C ALA A 104 0.54 11.86 15.57
N LYS A 105 0.03 12.90 14.92
CA LYS A 105 -1.22 13.61 15.27
C LYS A 105 -2.33 13.42 14.22
N ASP A 106 -2.22 12.43 13.35
CA ASP A 106 -3.28 12.13 12.38
C ASP A 106 -4.54 11.65 13.14
N ASN A 107 -5.66 12.35 12.92
CA ASN A 107 -6.95 12.08 13.54
C ASN A 107 -7.91 11.26 12.66
N VAL A 108 -7.49 10.93 11.43
CA VAL A 108 -8.23 10.15 10.45
C VAL A 108 -7.73 8.71 10.46
N ILE A 109 -6.42 8.50 10.43
CA ILE A 109 -5.78 7.18 10.44
C ILE A 109 -4.81 7.09 11.61
N ALA A 110 -5.07 6.16 12.54
CA ALA A 110 -4.20 5.93 13.68
C ALA A 110 -2.76 5.62 13.26
N GLN A 111 -1.81 6.21 13.97
CA GLN A 111 -0.38 5.88 13.80
C GLN A 111 -0.09 4.38 13.99
N SER A 112 -0.85 3.69 14.87
CA SER A 112 -0.69 2.25 15.10
C SER A 112 -0.96 1.42 13.83
N ILE A 113 -1.92 1.82 13.01
CA ILE A 113 -2.24 1.12 11.75
C ILE A 113 -1.07 1.23 10.77
N MET A 114 -0.46 2.41 10.66
CA MET A 114 0.73 2.60 9.81
C MET A 114 1.94 1.82 10.33
N LYS A 115 2.14 1.77 11.66
CA LYS A 115 3.17 0.93 12.28
C LYS A 115 2.98 -0.55 11.98
N ASP A 116 1.74 -1.04 12.04
CA ASP A 116 1.41 -2.43 11.70
C ASP A 116 1.65 -2.74 10.22
N LEU A 117 1.36 -1.79 9.34
CA LEU A 117 1.64 -1.93 7.91
C LEU A 117 3.16 -1.97 7.64
N CYS A 118 3.93 -1.09 8.25
CA CYS A 118 5.40 -1.10 8.16
C CYS A 118 6.00 -2.40 8.72
N LYS A 119 5.49 -2.88 9.86
CA LYS A 119 5.90 -4.18 10.42
C LYS A 119 5.64 -5.31 9.44
N ALA A 120 4.48 -5.34 8.79
CA ALA A 120 4.17 -6.36 7.78
C ALA A 120 5.12 -6.30 6.58
N ALA A 121 5.51 -5.10 6.15
CA ALA A 121 6.53 -4.94 5.11
C ALA A 121 7.90 -5.47 5.57
N ARG A 122 8.34 -5.19 6.81
CA ARG A 122 9.65 -5.67 7.31
C ARG A 122 9.76 -7.20 7.41
N MET A 123 8.66 -7.91 7.62
CA MET A 123 8.67 -9.39 7.70
C MET A 123 9.07 -10.07 6.38
N ARG A 124 9.10 -9.34 5.26
CA ARG A 124 9.63 -9.85 3.98
C ARG A 124 11.14 -10.09 4.01
N GLU A 125 11.87 -9.38 4.88
CA GLU A 125 13.33 -9.47 4.97
C GLU A 125 13.75 -10.73 5.73
N SER A 126 13.00 -11.12 6.75
CA SER A 126 13.25 -12.34 7.55
C SER A 126 12.92 -13.64 6.82
N ALA A 127 11.98 -13.62 5.87
CA ALA A 127 11.64 -14.80 5.08
C ALA A 127 12.71 -15.17 4.04
N ASN A 128 13.63 -14.25 3.75
CA ASN A 128 14.68 -14.45 2.75
C ASN A 128 16.01 -14.95 3.37
N THR A 129 16.08 -15.04 4.70
CA THR A 129 17.28 -15.46 5.46
C THR A 129 17.20 -16.88 6.01
N GLU A 130 16.09 -17.60 5.80
CA GLU A 130 15.92 -18.99 6.27
C GLU A 130 16.21 -20.04 5.16
N ASP A 131 16.55 -19.60 3.95
CA ASP A 131 16.81 -20.47 2.78
C ASP A 131 18.29 -20.46 2.29
N ASP A 132 19.22 -19.87 3.07
CA ASP A 132 20.68 -19.89 2.85
C ASP A 132 21.40 -20.73 3.92
#